data_AF-A0A3D2GNX5-F1
#
_entry.id   AF-A0A3D2GNX5-F1
#
_cell.length_a   1.000
_cell.length_b   1.000
_cell.length_c   1.000
_cell.angle_alpha   90.00
_cell.angle_beta   90.00
_cell.angle_gamma   90.00
#
_symmetry.space_group_name_H-M   'P 1'
#
loop_
_entity.id
_entity.type
_entity.pdbx_description
1 polymer ?
#
loop_
_entity_poly.entity_id
_entity_poly.type
_entity_poly.pdbx_seq_one_letter_code
_entity_poly.pdbx_strand_id
1 'polypeptide(L)'
;MSSNRAPRGHVEGRYDFVLEPDGRLWLAIMARDTDVDRPIMVMNDNDTLTLKRRAGDLIQLTDIHPEALKRLPSLNEIEIVEVDEDDGPVRQYKTQIRRR
;
A
#
# COMPACT_ATOMS: atom_id res chain seq x y z
N MET A 1 -21.94 16.13 18.66
CA MET A 1 -21.37 14.83 19.10
C MET A 1 -20.31 14.42 18.09
N SER A 2 -19.04 14.71 18.37
CA SER A 2 -17.94 14.38 17.46
C SER A 2 -17.54 12.93 17.72
N SER A 3 -18.01 12.02 16.86
CA SER A 3 -17.62 10.61 16.93
C SER A 3 -16.15 10.51 16.51
N ASN A 4 -15.26 10.49 17.50
CA ASN A 4 -13.83 10.26 17.31
C ASN A 4 -13.65 8.77 16.94
N ARG A 5 -13.94 8.42 15.67
CA ARG A 5 -13.65 7.08 15.15
C ARG A 5 -12.14 6.97 15.01
N ALA A 6 -11.52 6.20 15.90
CA ALA A 6 -10.15 5.75 15.73
C ALA A 6 -9.96 5.20 14.30
N PRO A 7 -8.83 5.48 13.64
CA PRO A 7 -8.56 4.94 12.31
C PRO A 7 -8.72 3.43 12.34
N ARG A 8 -9.53 2.88 11.42
CA ARG A 8 -9.66 1.43 11.27
C ARG A 8 -8.44 0.94 10.51
N GLY A 9 -7.38 0.59 11.24
CA GLY A 9 -6.26 -0.13 10.67
C GLY A 9 -6.72 -1.53 10.25
N HIS A 10 -6.53 -1.86 8.99
CA HIS A 10 -6.72 -3.23 8.48
C HIS A 10 -5.35 -3.80 8.14
N VAL A 11 -5.07 -5.02 8.61
CA VAL A 11 -3.92 -5.79 8.14
C VAL A 11 -4.33 -6.47 6.85
N GLU A 12 -3.59 -6.25 5.77
CA GLU A 12 -3.85 -6.90 4.49
C GLU A 12 -3.08 -8.21 4.40
N GLY A 13 -3.82 -9.31 4.27
CA GLY A 13 -3.25 -10.66 4.15
C GLY A 13 -3.05 -11.11 2.70
N ARG A 14 -3.60 -10.38 1.72
CA ARG A 14 -3.49 -10.71 0.28
C ARG A 14 -3.02 -9.50 -0.51
N TYR A 15 -1.73 -9.46 -0.79
CA TYR A 15 -1.08 -8.47 -1.65
C TYR A 15 0.14 -9.12 -2.32
N ASP A 16 0.63 -8.50 -3.39
CA ASP A 16 1.86 -8.95 -4.07
C ASP A 16 2.72 -7.76 -4.51
N PHE A 17 4.03 -7.97 -4.53
CA PHE A 17 5.01 -7.05 -5.08
C PHE A 17 5.47 -7.54 -6.44
N VAL A 18 5.01 -6.90 -7.51
CA VAL A 18 5.38 -7.25 -8.88
C VAL A 18 6.60 -6.44 -9.28
N LEU A 19 7.71 -7.13 -9.54
CA LEU A 19 8.93 -6.53 -10.07
C LEU A 19 8.93 -6.65 -11.59
N GLU A 20 8.80 -5.52 -12.27
CA GLU A 20 8.86 -5.44 -13.72
C GLU A 20 10.31 -5.62 -14.22
N PRO A 21 10.51 -6.13 -15.45
CA PRO A 21 11.85 -6.30 -16.04
C PRO A 21 12.65 -5.00 -16.17
N ASP A 22 11.96 -3.86 -16.26
CA ASP A 22 12.57 -2.52 -16.30
C ASP A 22 12.99 -1.98 -14.91
N GLY A 23 12.77 -2.78 -13.86
CA GLY A 23 13.13 -2.45 -12.49
C GLY A 23 12.07 -1.67 -11.72
N ARG A 24 10.90 -1.37 -12.32
CA ARG A 24 9.76 -0.80 -11.59
C ARG A 24 9.19 -1.84 -10.63
N LEU A 25 8.77 -1.36 -9.45
CA LEU A 25 8.11 -2.17 -8.43
C LEU A 25 6.67 -1.69 -8.31
N TRP A 26 5.73 -2.61 -8.45
CA TRP A 26 4.30 -2.36 -8.23
C TRP A 26 3.82 -3.11 -6.99
N LEU A 27 2.82 -2.55 -6.32
CA LEU A 27 2.09 -3.21 -5.26
C LEU A 27 0.68 -3.54 -5.77
N ALA A 28 0.37 -4.82 -5.93
CA ALA A 28 -0.98 -5.30 -6.16
C ALA A 28 -1.68 -5.54 -4.81
N ILE A 29 -2.88 -5.01 -4.64
CA ILE A 29 -3.64 -5.13 -3.38
C ILE A 29 -5.13 -5.30 -3.65
N MET A 30 -5.86 -5.96 -2.75
CA MET A 30 -7.31 -6.08 -2.88
C MET A 30 -7.99 -4.71 -2.92
N ALA A 31 -8.90 -4.54 -3.89
CA ALA A 31 -9.72 -3.37 -4.03
C ALA A 31 -10.66 -3.19 -2.85
N ARG A 32 -10.96 -1.93 -2.55
CA ARG A 32 -11.86 -1.54 -1.46
C ARG A 32 -12.80 -0.45 -1.92
N ASP A 33 -14.03 -0.50 -1.43
CA ASP A 33 -15.12 0.44 -1.74
C ASP A 33 -14.86 1.90 -1.34
N THR A 34 -13.77 2.17 -0.60
CA THR A 34 -13.39 3.52 -0.24
C THR A 34 -12.57 4.20 -1.34
N ASP A 35 -12.87 5.48 -1.56
CA ASP A 35 -12.07 6.33 -2.45
C ASP A 35 -10.66 6.57 -1.92
N VAL A 36 -9.76 6.82 -2.86
CA VAL A 36 -8.36 7.20 -2.60
C VAL A 36 -8.24 8.71 -2.68
N ASP A 37 -7.73 9.33 -1.62
CA ASP A 37 -7.48 10.77 -1.55
C ASP A 37 -6.12 11.03 -0.90
N ARG A 38 -5.18 11.55 -1.71
CA ARG A 38 -3.80 11.85 -1.33
C ARG A 38 -3.11 10.67 -0.63
N PRO A 39 -2.97 9.53 -1.32
CA PRO A 39 -2.39 8.35 -0.71
C PRO A 39 -0.93 8.61 -0.32
N ILE A 40 -0.49 7.98 0.77
CA ILE A 40 0.90 7.99 1.22
C ILE A 40 1.26 6.60 1.71
N MET A 41 2.37 6.05 1.23
CA MET A 41 2.97 4.86 1.80
C MET A 41 3.98 5.26 2.87
N VAL A 42 3.92 4.65 4.05
CA VAL A 42 4.87 4.87 5.14
C VAL A 42 5.63 3.58 5.40
N MET A 43 6.95 3.62 5.27
CA MET A 43 7.86 2.56 5.69
C MET A 43 8.24 2.77 7.16
N ASN A 44 7.92 1.78 7.99
CA ASN A 44 8.20 1.78 9.42
C ASN A 44 9.49 0.99 9.72
N ASP A 45 10.11 1.27 10.86
CA ASP A 45 11.40 0.68 11.28
C ASP A 45 11.37 -0.85 11.51
N ASN A 46 10.18 -1.45 11.55
CA ASN A 46 9.96 -2.87 11.81
C ASN A 46 9.62 -3.67 10.55
N ASP A 47 10.13 -3.23 9.39
CA ASP A 47 9.88 -3.87 8.09
C ASP A 47 8.39 -3.99 7.72
N THR A 48 7.54 -3.11 8.27
CA THR A 48 6.13 -3.00 7.88
C THR A 48 5.90 -1.77 7.02
N LEU A 49 4.93 -1.87 6.13
CA LEU A 49 4.44 -0.74 5.36
C LEU A 49 3.03 -0.36 5.83
N THR A 50 2.73 0.93 5.83
CA THR A 50 1.37 1.44 6.05
C THR A 50 0.97 2.30 4.87
N LEU A 51 0.03 1.80 4.07
CA LEU A 51 -0.64 2.56 3.05
C LEU A 51 -1.79 3.36 3.68
N LYS A 52 -1.64 4.68 3.66
CA LYS A 52 -2.73 5.61 4.01
C LYS A 52 -3.45 5.95 2.71
N ARG A 53 -4.69 5.50 2.53
CA ARG A 53 -5.48 5.79 1.30
C ARG A 53 -6.23 7.11 1.37
N ARG A 54 -6.68 7.48 2.58
CA ARG A 54 -7.32 8.76 2.93
C ARG A 54 -7.29 8.94 4.45
N ALA A 55 -7.83 10.06 4.95
CA ALA A 55 -7.99 10.26 6.39
C ALA A 55 -8.82 9.13 7.03
N GLY A 56 -8.18 8.37 7.94
CA GLY A 56 -8.81 7.30 8.70
C GLY A 56 -8.86 5.92 8.00
N ASP A 57 -8.38 5.80 6.76
CA ASP A 57 -8.27 4.53 6.02
C ASP A 57 -6.79 4.12 5.91
N LEU A 58 -6.40 3.15 6.73
CA LEU A 58 -5.04 2.66 6.87
C LEU A 58 -5.01 1.17 6.55
N ILE A 59 -4.13 0.80 5.64
CA ILE A 59 -3.81 -0.58 5.33
C ILE A 59 -2.38 -0.85 5.75
N GLN A 60 -2.19 -1.85 6.60
CA GLN A 60 -0.88 -2.29 7.03
C GLN A 60 -0.49 -3.55 6.26
N LEU A 61 0.68 -3.54 5.66
CA LEU A 61 1.29 -4.69 4.99
C LEU A 61 2.34 -5.27 5.93
N THR A 62 2.22 -6.56 6.22
CA THR A 62 3.16 -7.34 7.04
C THR A 62 3.71 -8.48 6.21
N ASP A 63 4.78 -9.13 6.68
CA ASP A 63 5.36 -10.31 6.02
C ASP A 63 5.85 -10.02 4.58
N ILE A 64 6.37 -8.80 4.38
CA ILE A 64 6.83 -8.33 3.07
C ILE A 64 7.99 -9.18 2.58
N HIS A 65 7.90 -9.61 1.32
CA HIS A 65 8.95 -10.42 0.69
C HIS A 65 10.32 -9.71 0.78
N PRO A 66 11.41 -10.40 1.20
CA PRO A 66 12.71 -9.77 1.43
C PRO A 66 13.29 -9.04 0.22
N GLU A 67 12.98 -9.47 -1.00
CA GLU A 67 13.42 -8.76 -2.22
C GLU A 67 12.76 -7.39 -2.39
N ALA A 68 11.47 -7.28 -2.04
CA ALA A 68 10.79 -6.00 -2.03
C ALA A 68 11.37 -5.08 -0.94
N LEU A 69 11.64 -5.59 0.27
CA LEU A 69 12.28 -4.83 1.35
C LEU A 69 13.66 -4.30 0.98
N LYS A 70 14.43 -5.01 0.15
CA LYS A 70 15.72 -4.51 -0.35
C LYS A 70 15.58 -3.33 -1.31
N ARG A 71 14.46 -3.24 -2.04
CA ARG A 71 14.22 -2.22 -3.07
C ARG A 71 13.45 -1.01 -2.55
N LEU A 72 12.46 -1.21 -1.69
CA LEU A 72 11.62 -0.15 -1.14
C LEU A 72 12.41 1.07 -0.59
N PRO A 73 13.56 0.89 0.11
CA PRO A 73 14.34 2.02 0.59
C PRO A 73 14.92 2.92 -0.50
N SER A 74 15.11 2.45 -1.74
CA SER A 74 15.63 3.27 -2.86
C SER A 74 14.54 3.98 -3.66
N LEU A 75 13.27 3.66 -3.42
CA LEU A 75 12.12 4.24 -4.12
C LEU A 75 11.62 5.49 -3.42
N ASN A 76 11.22 6.50 -4.19
CA ASN A 76 10.51 7.69 -3.69
C ASN A 76 9.00 7.62 -3.93
N GLU A 77 8.59 6.81 -4.90
CA GLU A 77 7.21 6.59 -5.30
C GLU A 77 7.03 5.11 -5.63
N ILE A 78 5.83 4.60 -5.38
CA ILE A 78 5.39 3.28 -5.79
C ILE A 78 4.04 3.37 -6.47
N GLU A 79 3.84 2.51 -7.46
CA GLU A 79 2.57 2.35 -8.15
C GLU A 79 1.77 1.23 -7.48
N ILE A 80 0.50 1.53 -7.22
CA ILE A 80 -0.44 0.62 -6.57
C ILE A 80 -1.52 0.26 -7.59
N VAL A 81 -1.76 -1.03 -7.70
CA VAL A 81 -2.85 -1.61 -8.49
C VAL A 81 -3.81 -2.27 -7.51
N GLU A 82 -5.02 -1.74 -7.42
CA GLU A 82 -6.12 -2.41 -6.73
C GLU A 82 -6.77 -3.42 -7.67
N VAL A 83 -6.88 -4.67 -7.21
CA VAL A 83 -7.46 -5.79 -7.96
C VAL A 83 -8.75 -6.28 -7.31
N ASP A 84 -9.69 -6.76 -8.12
CA ASP A 84 -10.89 -7.44 -7.62
C ASP A 84 -10.60 -8.88 -7.18
N GLU A 85 -11.66 -9.64 -6.87
CA GLU A 85 -11.55 -11.03 -6.40
C GLU A 85 -11.01 -12.01 -7.47
N ASP A 86 -11.13 -11.63 -8.75
CA ASP A 86 -10.66 -12.37 -9.92
C ASP A 86 -9.26 -11.91 -10.37
N ASP A 87 -8.55 -11.17 -9.50
CA ASP A 87 -7.25 -10.53 -9.76
C ASP A 87 -7.27 -9.55 -10.96
N GLY A 88 -8.45 -9.06 -11.33
CA GLY A 88 -8.66 -8.06 -12.37
C GLY A 88 -8.35 -6.64 -11.89
N PRO A 89 -7.60 -5.81 -12.63
CA PRO A 89 -7.27 -4.46 -12.19
C PRO A 89 -8.51 -3.55 -12.24
N VAL A 90 -8.85 -2.93 -11.10
CA VAL A 90 -10.00 -2.01 -11.00
C VAL A 90 -9.61 -0.56 -10.77
N ARG A 91 -8.46 -0.31 -10.13
CA ARG A 91 -7.97 1.05 -9.87
C ARG A 91 -6.45 1.06 -9.80
N GLN A 92 -5.84 2.10 -10.37
CA GLN A 92 -4.39 2.26 -10.39
C GLN A 92 -4.01 3.68 -9.99
N TYR A 93 -3.04 3.84 -9.11
CA TYR A 93 -2.56 5.14 -8.67
C TYR A 93 -1.14 5.07 -8.13
N LYS A 94 -0.48 6.22 -8.08
CA LYS A 94 0.86 6.34 -7.50
C LYS A 94 0.80 6.98 -6.12
N THR A 95 1.76 6.61 -5.29
CA THR A 95 1.89 7.16 -3.94
C THR A 95 3.34 7.35 -3.57
N GLN A 96 3.61 8.42 -2.84
CA GLN A 96 4.95 8.70 -2.32
C GLN A 96 5.27 7.76 -1.16
N ILE A 97 6.52 7.29 -1.11
CA ILE A 97 7.04 6.50 0.00
C ILE A 97 7.72 7.46 0.98
N ARG A 98 7.22 7.49 2.22
CA ARG A 98 7.84 8.19 3.35
C ARG A 98 8.50 7.19 4.27
N ARG A 99 9.64 7.58 4.83
CA ARG A 99 10.39 6.82 5.82
C ARG A 99 10.11 7.45 7.17
N ARG A 100 9.75 6.64 8.16
CA ARG A 100 9.60 7.11 9.54
C ARG A 100 10.94 7.12 10.26
#